data_AF-A0A442UQS7-F1
#
_entry.id   AF-A0A442UQS7-F1
#
_cell.length_a   1.000
_cell.length_b   1.000
_cell.length_c   1.000
_cell.angle_alpha   90.00
_cell.angle_beta   90.00
_cell.angle_gamma   90.00
#
_symmetry.space_group_name_H-M   'P 1'
#
loop_
_entity.id
_entity.type
_entity.pdbx_description
1 polymer ?
#
loop_
_entity_poly.entity_id
_entity_poly.type
_entity_poly.pdbx_seq_one_letter_code
_entity_poly.pdbx_strand_id
1 'polypeptide(L)'
;MGALSAIPYIGPAIDFATSRFGLPLVVAGGIVLAYEGVPIGPLRYIPYAGPALASLIDGRVDREYARGQLAERLVWQEQQRKALAQLAAKAEAKQKEIDAAAQAYVDQQNTDAVRIANLEQAIRDQKDEDLGPPDPKSPDKRTGLVCRAGIPARVSTQLDAVGR
;
A
#
# COMPACT_ATOMS: atom_id res chain seq x y z
N MET A 1 -54.31 51.24 0.32
CA MET A 1 -52.95 51.78 0.54
C MET A 1 -52.63 51.62 2.01
N GLY A 2 -51.71 50.70 2.34
CA GLY A 2 -51.47 50.26 3.72
C GLY A 2 -50.51 51.17 4.49
N ALA A 3 -50.57 51.13 5.83
CA ALA A 3 -49.82 51.98 6.75
C ALA A 3 -48.29 52.00 6.54
N LEU A 4 -47.73 51.01 5.83
CA LEU A 4 -46.31 50.91 5.50
C LEU A 4 -45.87 51.95 4.44
N SER A 5 -46.79 52.48 3.62
CA SER A 5 -46.46 53.48 2.61
C SER A 5 -46.28 54.90 3.16
N ALA A 6 -46.62 55.12 4.43
CA ALA A 6 -46.53 56.44 5.09
C ALA A 6 -45.20 56.67 5.84
N ILE A 7 -44.34 55.65 5.90
CA ILE A 7 -43.05 55.74 6.61
C ILE A 7 -42.03 56.40 5.67
N PRO A 8 -41.30 57.46 6.10
CA PRO A 8 -40.59 58.41 5.23
C PRO A 8 -39.43 57.86 4.37
N TYR A 9 -39.20 56.54 4.37
CA TYR A 9 -38.21 55.86 3.53
C TYR A 9 -38.70 54.51 3.00
N ILE A 10 -39.65 53.88 3.70
CA ILE A 10 -40.21 52.57 3.31
C ILE A 10 -41.30 52.76 2.25
N GLY A 11 -42.11 53.83 2.35
CA GLY A 11 -43.16 54.10 1.38
C GLY A 11 -42.67 54.35 -0.04
N PRO A 12 -41.70 55.26 -0.25
CA PRO A 12 -41.13 55.49 -1.57
C PRO A 12 -40.47 54.23 -2.17
N ALA A 13 -39.87 53.39 -1.32
CA ALA A 13 -39.25 52.13 -1.75
C ALA A 13 -40.30 51.09 -2.19
N ILE A 14 -41.42 50.98 -1.48
CA ILE A 14 -42.52 50.07 -1.83
C ILE A 14 -43.24 50.56 -3.09
N ASP A 15 -43.47 51.87 -3.22
CA ASP A 15 -44.10 52.46 -4.39
C ASP A 15 -43.23 52.27 -5.65
N PHE A 16 -41.90 52.41 -5.51
CA PHE A 16 -40.97 52.06 -6.57
C PHE A 16 -41.02 50.57 -6.91
N ALA A 17 -40.91 49.70 -5.90
CA ALA A 17 -40.91 48.24 -6.08
C ALA A 17 -42.21 47.69 -6.70
N THR A 18 -43.33 48.41 -6.58
CA THR A 18 -44.63 48.03 -7.16
C THR A 18 -44.96 48.78 -8.46
N SER A 19 -44.10 49.71 -8.89
CA SER A 19 -44.27 50.47 -10.13
C SER A 19 -44.04 49.62 -11.38
N ARG A 20 -44.54 50.09 -12.53
CA ARG A 20 -44.39 49.43 -13.84
C ARG A 20 -42.93 49.21 -14.27
N PHE A 21 -42.00 50.03 -13.77
CA PHE A 21 -40.58 49.95 -14.08
C PHE A 21 -39.76 49.33 -12.95
N GLY A 22 -40.13 49.56 -11.69
CA GLY A 22 -39.41 49.01 -10.55
C GLY A 22 -39.72 47.54 -10.27
N LEU A 23 -40.96 47.08 -10.49
CA LEU A 23 -41.32 45.67 -10.29
C LEU A 23 -40.48 44.73 -11.20
N PRO A 24 -40.33 44.98 -12.53
CA PRO A 24 -39.43 44.19 -13.36
C PRO A 24 -37.98 44.19 -12.87
N LEU A 25 -37.47 45.32 -12.38
CA LEU A 25 -36.10 45.43 -11.88
C LEU A 25 -35.90 44.66 -10.57
N VAL A 26 -36.87 44.70 -9.66
CA VAL A 26 -36.83 43.94 -8.40
C VAL A 26 -36.91 42.43 -8.68
N VAL A 27 -37.77 42.01 -9.62
CA VAL A 27 -37.87 40.61 -10.03
C VAL A 27 -36.59 40.14 -10.74
N ALA A 28 -36.06 40.92 -11.68
CA ALA A 28 -34.81 40.59 -12.37
C ALA A 28 -33.63 40.53 -11.39
N GLY A 29 -33.54 41.50 -10.47
CA GLY A 29 -32.58 41.47 -9.37
C GLY A 29 -32.72 40.21 -8.54
N GLY A 30 -33.93 39.87 -8.08
CA GLY A 30 -34.20 38.65 -7.31
C GLY A 30 -33.82 37.35 -8.03
N ILE A 31 -34.03 37.27 -9.35
CA ILE A 31 -33.62 36.12 -10.17
C ILE A 31 -32.10 35.99 -10.21
N VAL A 32 -31.38 37.11 -10.44
CA VAL A 32 -29.91 37.14 -10.43
C VAL A 32 -29.39 36.73 -9.05
N LEU A 33 -29.96 37.27 -7.96
CA LEU A 33 -29.59 36.88 -6.60
C LEU A 33 -29.79 35.40 -6.33
N ALA A 34 -30.90 34.82 -6.81
CA ALA A 34 -31.21 33.42 -6.58
C ALA A 34 -30.33 32.45 -7.39
N TYR A 35 -29.90 32.84 -8.60
CA TYR A 35 -29.12 31.98 -9.50
C TYR A 35 -27.61 32.20 -9.42
N GLU A 36 -27.17 33.45 -9.47
CA GLU A 36 -25.75 33.85 -9.52
C GLU A 36 -25.22 34.29 -8.15
N GLY A 37 -26.11 34.67 -7.22
CA GLY A 37 -25.73 35.25 -5.94
C GLY A 37 -25.67 36.77 -5.97
N VAL A 38 -25.49 37.39 -4.81
CA VAL A 38 -25.35 38.85 -4.72
C VAL A 38 -23.90 39.24 -5.08
N PRO A 39 -23.65 40.15 -6.06
CA PRO A 39 -22.31 40.59 -6.43
C PRO A 39 -21.75 41.60 -5.40
N ILE A 40 -21.75 41.25 -4.11
CA ILE A 40 -21.15 42.06 -3.06
C ILE A 40 -19.77 41.49 -2.74
N GLY A 41 -18.78 41.96 -3.51
CA GLY A 41 -17.39 41.50 -3.46
C GLY A 41 -16.67 41.53 -2.09
N PRO A 42 -17.03 42.36 -1.09
CA PRO A 42 -16.30 42.37 0.19
C PRO A 42 -17.05 41.86 1.43
N LEU A 43 -18.37 41.58 1.40
CA LEU A 43 -19.12 41.14 2.59
C LEU A 43 -18.85 39.68 3.00
N ARG A 44 -18.16 38.91 2.15
CA ARG A 44 -17.80 37.49 2.40
C ARG A 44 -16.79 37.30 3.54
N TYR A 45 -16.08 38.36 3.94
CA TYR A 45 -14.97 38.30 4.89
C TYR A 45 -15.33 38.74 6.32
N ILE A 46 -16.62 38.92 6.63
CA ILE A 46 -17.05 39.27 7.99
C ILE A 46 -17.20 37.98 8.81
N PRO A 47 -16.34 37.73 9.82
CA PRO A 47 -16.23 36.44 10.50
C PRO A 47 -17.49 35.99 11.26
N TYR A 48 -18.40 36.92 11.58
CA TYR A 48 -19.61 36.63 12.36
C TYR A 48 -20.91 36.56 11.52
N ALA A 49 -20.92 37.13 10.31
CA ALA A 49 -22.09 37.18 9.44
C ALA A 49 -21.92 36.33 8.16
N GLY A 50 -20.69 35.90 7.87
CA GLY A 50 -20.32 35.09 6.70
C GLY A 50 -21.17 33.81 6.53
N PRO A 51 -21.39 32.97 7.54
CA PRO A 51 -22.12 31.70 7.36
C PRO A 51 -23.61 31.88 7.01
N ALA A 52 -24.27 32.88 7.59
CA ALA A 52 -25.69 33.16 7.36
C ALA A 52 -25.94 33.90 6.04
N LEU A 53 -24.99 34.75 5.63
CA LEU A 53 -25.05 35.47 4.35
C LEU A 53 -24.55 34.59 3.19
N ALA A 54 -23.65 33.63 3.41
CA ALA A 54 -23.17 32.70 2.39
C ALA A 54 -24.31 31.86 1.80
N SER A 55 -25.32 31.44 2.57
CA SER A 55 -26.48 30.73 1.99
C SER A 55 -27.34 31.60 1.08
N LEU A 56 -27.29 32.92 1.24
CA LEU A 56 -28.03 33.90 0.43
C LEU A 56 -27.19 34.43 -0.76
N ILE A 57 -25.86 34.37 -0.63
CA ILE A 57 -24.89 34.92 -1.57
C ILE A 57 -24.30 33.83 -2.48
N ASP A 58 -24.19 32.59 -2.03
CA ASP A 58 -23.79 31.47 -2.87
C ASP A 58 -25.04 30.92 -3.56
N GLY A 59 -25.13 31.16 -4.87
CA GLY A 59 -26.18 30.61 -5.72
C GLY A 59 -26.22 29.08 -5.65
N ARG A 60 -27.31 28.47 -6.14
CA ARG A 60 -27.43 27.00 -6.22
C ARG A 60 -26.22 26.35 -6.90
N VAL A 61 -25.63 27.05 -7.87
CA VAL A 61 -24.50 26.59 -8.68
C VAL A 61 -23.24 26.39 -7.83
N ASP A 62 -22.87 27.35 -6.98
CA ASP A 62 -21.67 27.25 -6.14
C ASP A 62 -21.78 26.14 -5.08
N ARG A 63 -22.99 25.90 -4.57
CA ARG A 63 -23.25 24.79 -3.63
C ARG A 63 -23.07 23.43 -4.27
N GLU A 64 -23.49 23.26 -5.52
CA GLU A 64 -23.30 22.00 -6.24
C GLU A 64 -21.82 21.78 -6.61
N TYR A 65 -21.08 22.83 -6.96
CA TYR A 65 -19.62 22.74 -7.16
C TYR A 65 -18.89 22.33 -5.88
N ALA A 66 -19.23 22.92 -4.72
CA ALA A 66 -18.65 22.55 -3.44
C ALA A 66 -18.94 21.08 -3.06
N ARG A 67 -20.16 20.60 -3.35
CA ARG A 67 -20.54 19.19 -3.16
C ARG A 67 -19.77 18.26 -4.09
N GLY A 68 -19.58 18.64 -5.35
CA GLY A 68 -18.79 17.89 -6.33
C GLY A 68 -17.35 17.70 -5.89
N GLN A 69 -16.69 18.78 -5.43
CA GLN A 69 -15.31 18.70 -4.96
C GLN A 69 -15.14 17.80 -3.73
N LEU A 70 -16.13 17.77 -2.82
CA LEU A 70 -16.08 16.87 -1.66
C LEU A 70 -16.26 15.41 -2.07
N ALA A 71 -17.16 15.12 -3.01
CA ALA A 71 -17.38 13.77 -3.53
C ALA A 71 -16.12 13.21 -4.22
N GLU A 72 -15.47 14.03 -5.07
CA GLU A 72 -14.22 13.65 -5.73
C GLU A 72 -13.09 13.34 -4.74
N ARG A 73 -12.96 14.15 -3.69
CA ARG A 73 -11.96 13.91 -2.63
C ARG A 73 -12.21 12.59 -1.90
N LEU A 74 -13.46 12.26 -1.61
CA LEU A 74 -13.81 10.99 -0.95
C LEU A 74 -13.47 9.78 -1.84
N VAL A 75 -13.82 9.85 -3.13
CA VAL A 75 -13.48 8.79 -4.10
C VAL A 75 -11.96 8.61 -4.20
N TRP A 76 -11.21 9.71 -4.27
CA TRP A 76 -9.75 9.65 -4.30
C TRP A 76 -9.16 9.00 -3.04
N GLN A 77 -9.65 9.36 -1.86
CA GLN A 77 -9.20 8.76 -0.60
C GLN A 77 -9.52 7.26 -0.50
N GLU A 78 -10.66 6.82 -1.03
CA GLU A 78 -11.00 5.40 -1.10
C GLU A 78 -10.09 4.64 -2.05
N GLN A 79 -9.79 5.20 -3.23
CA GLN A 79 -8.85 4.59 -4.16
C GLN A 79 -7.44 4.49 -3.55
N GLN A 80 -6.99 5.55 -2.87
CA GLN A 80 -5.70 5.55 -2.19
C GLN A 80 -5.64 4.48 -1.08
N ARG A 81 -6.69 4.34 -0.27
CA ARG A 81 -6.78 3.27 0.74
C ARG A 81 -6.72 1.88 0.12
N LYS A 82 -7.43 1.66 -0.99
CA LYS A 82 -7.39 0.37 -1.71
C LYS A 82 -5.99 0.08 -2.27
N ALA A 83 -5.32 1.09 -2.84
CA ALA A 83 -3.97 0.94 -3.38
C ALA A 83 -2.96 0.57 -2.27
N LEU A 84 -3.03 1.23 -1.11
CA LEU A 84 -2.18 0.92 0.05
C LEU A 84 -2.43 -0.49 0.57
N ALA A 85 -3.69 -0.92 0.67
CA ALA A 85 -4.04 -2.27 1.09
C ALA A 85 -3.47 -3.34 0.13
N GLN A 86 -3.52 -3.09 -1.18
CA GLN A 86 -2.95 -4.01 -2.17
C GLN A 86 -1.42 -4.08 -2.08
N LEU A 87 -0.75 -2.96 -1.82
CA LEU A 87 0.71 -2.96 -1.61
C LEU A 87 1.10 -3.74 -0.35
N ALA A 88 0.36 -3.56 0.75
CA ALA A 88 0.58 -4.33 1.98
C ALA A 88 0.38 -5.83 1.75
N ALA A 89 -0.70 -6.24 1.08
CA ALA A 89 -0.95 -7.65 0.77
C ALA A 89 0.14 -8.26 -0.13
N LYS A 90 0.66 -7.50 -1.11
CA LYS A 90 1.79 -7.94 -1.94
C LYS A 90 3.07 -8.09 -1.13
N ALA A 91 3.35 -7.16 -0.22
CA ALA A 91 4.51 -7.23 0.66
C ALA A 91 4.45 -8.46 1.59
N GLU A 92 3.29 -8.72 2.20
CA GLU A 92 3.08 -9.92 3.03
C GLU A 92 3.25 -11.22 2.24
N ALA A 93 2.73 -11.28 1.01
CA ALA A 93 2.92 -12.44 0.14
C ALA A 93 4.41 -12.67 -0.17
N LYS A 94 5.16 -11.60 -0.47
CA LYS A 94 6.61 -11.68 -0.67
C LYS A 94 7.36 -12.09 0.58
N GLN A 95 6.94 -11.62 1.75
CA GLN A 95 7.56 -12.04 3.00
C GLN A 95 7.35 -13.55 3.24
N LYS A 96 6.14 -14.07 3.00
CA LYS A 96 5.87 -15.51 3.12
C LYS A 96 6.70 -16.36 2.15
N GLU A 97 6.89 -15.88 0.92
CA GLU A 97 7.77 -16.55 -0.05
C GLU A 97 9.22 -16.60 0.45
N ILE A 98 9.74 -15.49 1.01
CA ILE A 98 11.09 -15.41 1.57
C ILE A 98 11.23 -16.33 2.78
N ASP A 99 10.27 -16.32 3.69
CA ASP A 99 10.29 -17.14 4.91
C ASP A 99 10.26 -18.64 4.54
N ALA A 100 9.44 -19.02 3.56
CA ALA A 100 9.40 -20.40 3.05
C ALA A 100 10.72 -20.80 2.38
N ALA A 101 11.33 -19.92 1.57
CA ALA A 101 12.62 -20.18 0.96
C ALA A 101 13.74 -20.28 1.99
N ALA A 102 13.71 -19.43 3.03
CA ALA A 102 14.67 -19.47 4.13
C ALA A 102 14.57 -20.77 4.93
N GLN A 103 13.36 -21.23 5.22
CA GLN A 103 13.14 -22.53 5.87
C GLN A 103 13.70 -23.68 5.03
N ALA A 104 13.37 -23.73 3.74
CA ALA A 104 13.89 -24.76 2.84
C ALA A 104 15.43 -24.76 2.77
N TYR A 105 16.05 -23.57 2.79
CA TYR A 105 17.50 -23.45 2.82
C TYR A 105 18.12 -23.98 4.13
N VAL A 106 17.51 -23.68 5.27
CA VAL A 106 17.95 -24.21 6.58
C VAL A 106 17.82 -25.73 6.63
N ASP A 107 16.71 -26.28 6.12
CA ASP A 107 16.50 -27.73 6.06
C ASP A 107 17.54 -28.42 5.16
N GLN A 108 17.91 -27.80 4.03
CA GLN A 108 18.99 -28.27 3.18
C GLN A 108 20.34 -28.24 3.90
N GLN A 109 20.68 -27.14 4.58
CA GLN A 109 21.92 -27.07 5.37
C GLN A 109 21.99 -28.15 6.46
N ASN A 110 20.89 -28.41 7.15
CA ASN A 110 20.83 -29.47 8.16
C ASN A 110 21.04 -30.85 7.54
N THR A 111 20.42 -31.10 6.38
CA THR A 111 20.59 -32.35 5.63
C THR A 111 22.03 -32.55 5.18
N ASP A 112 22.65 -31.48 4.65
CA ASP A 112 24.05 -31.49 4.22
C ASP A 112 25.00 -31.69 5.41
N ALA A 113 24.74 -31.07 6.56
CA ALA A 113 25.54 -31.26 7.77
C ALA A 113 25.52 -32.72 8.25
N VAL A 114 24.33 -33.35 8.29
CA VAL A 114 24.18 -34.77 8.63
C VAL A 114 24.94 -35.63 7.62
N ARG A 115 24.85 -35.28 6.34
CA ARG A 115 25.51 -36.03 5.28
C ARG A 115 27.03 -35.93 5.32
N ILE A 116 27.57 -34.74 5.59
CA ILE A 116 29.00 -34.53 5.80
C ILE A 116 29.47 -35.33 7.01
N ALA A 117 28.75 -35.29 8.13
CA ALA A 117 29.10 -36.08 9.32
C ALA A 117 29.13 -37.59 9.03
N ASN A 118 28.16 -38.10 8.27
CA ASN A 118 28.15 -39.51 7.85
C ASN A 118 29.33 -39.87 6.95
N LEU A 119 29.70 -38.98 6.02
CA LEU A 119 30.87 -39.18 5.16
C LEU A 119 32.17 -39.15 5.97
N GLU A 120 32.31 -38.23 6.91
CA GLU A 120 33.46 -38.15 7.80
C GLU A 120 33.61 -39.41 8.65
N GLN A 121 32.51 -39.94 9.18
CA GLN A 121 32.53 -41.19 9.95
C GLN A 121 32.94 -42.37 9.05
N ALA A 122 32.39 -42.50 7.85
CA ALA A 122 32.78 -43.54 6.91
C ALA A 122 34.27 -43.48 6.51
N ILE A 123 34.84 -42.27 6.41
CA ILE A 123 36.28 -42.07 6.18
C ILE A 123 37.10 -42.58 7.37
N ARG A 124 36.67 -42.30 8.61
CA ARG A 124 37.36 -42.76 9.83
C ARG A 124 37.32 -44.28 9.94
N ASP A 125 36.14 -44.89 9.79
CA ASP A 125 35.96 -46.33 9.85
C ASP A 125 36.85 -47.05 8.81
N GLN A 126 36.92 -46.53 7.58
CA GLN A 126 37.76 -47.10 6.53
C GLN A 126 39.26 -46.92 6.80
N LYS A 127 39.68 -45.80 7.40
CA LYS A 127 41.07 -45.62 7.84
C LYS A 127 41.44 -46.62 8.95
N ASP A 128 40.56 -46.86 9.89
CA ASP A 128 40.79 -47.83 10.97
C ASP A 128 40.84 -49.27 10.43
N GLU A 129 40.01 -49.63 9.44
CA GLU A 129 40.09 -50.90 8.70
C GLU A 129 41.44 -51.06 7.95
N ASP A 130 41.91 -50.01 7.26
CA ASP A 130 43.18 -50.03 6.51
C ASP A 130 44.42 -50.05 7.41
N LEU A 131 44.34 -49.46 8.61
CA LEU A 131 45.41 -49.43 9.63
C LEU A 131 45.43 -50.66 10.55
N GLY A 132 44.54 -51.63 10.34
CA GLY A 132 44.50 -52.88 11.11
C GLY A 132 45.82 -53.63 11.13
N PRO A 133 46.08 -54.45 12.18
CA PRO A 133 47.39 -55.06 12.43
C PRO A 133 47.89 -55.80 11.17
N PRO A 134 49.18 -55.68 10.83
CA PRO A 134 49.71 -56.27 9.61
C PRO A 134 49.49 -57.78 9.62
N ASP A 135 48.65 -58.25 8.71
CA ASP A 135 48.36 -59.66 8.52
C ASP A 135 49.66 -60.41 8.16
N PRO A 136 50.15 -61.34 9.00
CA PRO A 136 51.42 -62.02 8.78
C PRO A 136 51.40 -62.97 7.57
N LYS A 137 50.26 -63.13 6.87
CA LYS A 137 50.10 -64.04 5.73
C LYS A 137 49.97 -63.35 4.36
N SER A 138 50.02 -62.04 4.28
CA SER A 138 49.96 -61.32 2.99
C SER A 138 51.37 -61.20 2.36
N PRO A 139 51.63 -61.79 1.17
CA PRO A 139 52.97 -61.82 0.60
C PRO A 139 53.49 -60.48 0.03
N ASP A 140 52.75 -59.37 0.14
CA ASP A 140 53.01 -58.17 -0.67
C ASP A 140 53.05 -56.83 0.12
N LYS A 141 53.40 -56.87 1.42
CA LYS A 141 53.55 -55.65 2.25
C LYS A 141 55.02 -55.26 2.53
N ARG A 142 55.94 -55.41 1.58
CA ARG A 142 57.35 -54.95 1.74
C ARG A 142 57.79 -53.84 0.77
N THR A 143 56.93 -53.38 -0.13
CA THR A 143 57.18 -52.19 -0.95
C THR A 143 56.14 -51.12 -0.56
N GLY A 144 56.62 -50.12 0.17
CA GLY A 144 55.81 -49.00 0.62
C GLY A 144 55.19 -48.21 -0.54
N LEU A 145 54.02 -47.65 -0.28
CA LEU A 145 53.15 -46.89 -1.19
C LEU A 145 52.47 -47.71 -2.29
N VAL A 146 51.45 -48.49 -1.88
CA VAL A 146 50.29 -48.66 -2.76
C VAL A 146 49.57 -47.30 -2.77
N CYS A 147 49.86 -46.48 -3.77
CA CYS A 147 49.06 -45.28 -4.08
C CYS A 147 47.66 -45.73 -4.50
N ARG A 148 46.77 -45.98 -3.54
CA ARG A 148 45.37 -46.32 -3.78
C ARG A 148 44.52 -45.05 -3.70
N ALA A 149 43.58 -44.98 -4.64
CA ALA A 149 42.70 -43.86 -5.00
C ALA A 149 42.44 -42.84 -3.88
N GLY A 150 42.57 -41.55 -4.21
CA GLY A 150 42.38 -40.43 -3.29
C GLY A 150 40.97 -40.26 -2.70
N ILE A 151 40.05 -41.21 -2.95
CA ILE A 151 38.70 -41.25 -2.37
C ILE A 151 38.45 -42.68 -1.86
N PRO A 152 38.07 -42.87 -0.58
CA PRO A 152 37.76 -44.18 -0.03
C PRO A 152 36.57 -44.84 -0.77
N ALA A 153 36.63 -46.16 -1.02
CA ALA A 153 35.63 -46.88 -1.82
C ALA A 153 34.19 -46.75 -1.27
N ARG A 154 34.01 -46.63 0.05
CA ARG A 154 32.67 -46.40 0.63
C ARG A 154 32.16 -44.98 0.35
N VAL A 155 33.06 -44.00 0.35
CA VAL A 155 32.76 -42.59 0.03
C VAL A 155 32.43 -42.42 -1.45
N SER A 156 33.14 -43.09 -2.36
CA SER A 156 32.83 -43.03 -3.80
C SER A 156 31.45 -43.60 -4.10
N THR A 157 31.07 -44.71 -3.45
CA THR A 157 29.76 -45.35 -3.64
C THR A 157 28.62 -44.46 -3.11
N GLN A 158 28.85 -43.76 -1.99
CA GLN A 158 27.87 -42.81 -1.44
C GLN A 158 27.79 -41.49 -2.24
N LEU A 159 28.88 -41.06 -2.89
CA LEU A 159 28.87 -39.91 -3.80
C LEU A 159 28.12 -40.23 -5.11
N ASP A 160 28.35 -41.40 -5.69
CA ASP A 160 27.65 -41.86 -6.92
C ASP A 160 26.14 -42.02 -6.71
N ALA A 161 25.70 -42.39 -5.51
CA ALA A 161 24.28 -42.55 -5.19
C ALA A 161 23.49 -41.22 -5.16
N VAL A 162 24.18 -40.08 -5.18
CA VAL A 162 23.56 -38.75 -5.10
C VAL A 162 23.61 -38.00 -6.43
N GLY A 163 24.57 -38.30 -7.29
CA GLY A 163 24.72 -37.62 -8.58
C GLY A 163 23.71 -38.04 -9.67
N ARG A 164 22.74 -38.92 -9.37
CA ARG A 164 21.69 -39.36 -10.29
C ARG A 164 20.32 -38.83 -9.93
#